data_AF-A0A2M7UBT7-F1
#
_entry.id   AF-A0A2M7UBT7-F1
#
_cell.length_a   1.000
_cell.length_b   1.000
_cell.length_c   1.000
_cell.angle_alpha   90.00
_cell.angle_beta   90.00
_cell.angle_gamma   90.00
#
_symmetry.space_group_name_H-M   'P 1'
#
loop_
_entity.id
_entity.type
_entity.pdbx_description
1 polymer ?
#
loop_
_entity_poly.entity_id
_entity_poly.type
_entity_poly.pdbx_seq_one_letter_code
_entity_poly.pdbx_strand_id
1 'polypeptide(L)'
;MSREVQIAKTVLWSMLTVALLGVTALFVIDRADRSRQTLPVIDPVPAFQFTERNGEPFGLDDFAGKISLVDFIFTNCQGPCPVMGANMAMLYRFYEHSPSVQFVSISVDPARDSLNVLQAYARSLGV
;
A
#
# COMPACT_ATOMS: atom_id res chain seq x y z
N MET A 1 -26.44 -11.69 54.57
CA MET A 1 -26.66 -11.08 53.24
C MET A 1 -26.85 -12.22 52.25
N SER A 2 -28.05 -12.37 51.68
CA SER A 2 -28.48 -13.61 51.00
C SER A 2 -27.70 -13.85 49.68
N ARG A 3 -27.32 -15.10 49.44
CA ARG A 3 -26.56 -15.58 48.26
C ARG A 3 -27.20 -15.14 46.93
N GLU A 4 -28.52 -14.98 46.90
CA GLU A 4 -29.31 -14.47 45.77
C GLU A 4 -28.95 -13.02 45.40
N VAL A 5 -28.73 -12.14 46.39
CA VAL A 5 -28.33 -10.74 46.16
C VAL A 5 -26.92 -10.68 45.57
N GLN A 6 -26.03 -11.59 45.99
CA GLN A 6 -24.67 -11.67 45.46
C GLN A 6 -24.66 -12.17 44.01
N ILE A 7 -25.48 -13.19 43.68
CA ILE A 7 -25.61 -13.70 42.31
C ILE A 7 -26.20 -12.63 41.39
N ALA A 8 -27.27 -11.94 41.81
CA ALA A 8 -27.89 -10.88 41.02
C ALA A 8 -26.90 -9.73 40.71
N LYS A 9 -26.07 -9.35 41.68
CA LYS A 9 -25.01 -8.35 41.48
C LYS A 9 -23.97 -8.83 40.46
N THR A 10 -23.44 -10.05 40.60
CA THR A 10 -22.42 -10.57 39.68
C THR A 10 -22.95 -10.68 38.25
N VAL A 11 -24.21 -11.12 38.08
CA VAL A 11 -24.87 -11.20 36.77
C VAL A 11 -25.09 -9.81 36.17
N LEU A 12 -25.49 -8.82 36.98
CA LEU A 12 -25.64 -7.45 36.51
C LEU A 12 -24.30 -6.83 36.08
N TRP A 13 -23.24 -7.02 36.86
CA TRP A 13 -21.90 -6.53 36.52
C TRP A 13 -21.32 -7.21 35.29
N SER A 14 -21.53 -8.52 35.11
CA SER A 14 -21.08 -9.22 33.91
C SER A 14 -21.83 -8.73 32.66
N MET A 15 -23.15 -8.54 32.74
CA MET A 15 -23.95 -7.96 31.66
C MET A 15 -23.49 -6.54 31.29
N LEU A 16 -23.24 -5.69 32.29
CA LEU A 16 -22.74 -4.33 32.09
C LEU A 16 -21.36 -4.34 31.41
N THR A 17 -20.47 -5.25 31.82
CA THR A 17 -19.13 -5.38 31.24
C THR A 17 -19.21 -5.84 29.78
N VAL A 18 -20.04 -6.84 29.48
CA VAL A 18 -20.26 -7.32 28.10
C VAL A 18 -20.87 -6.23 27.23
N ALA A 19 -21.84 -5.49 27.75
CA ALA A 19 -22.45 -4.36 27.03
C ALA A 19 -21.41 -3.26 26.74
N LEU A 20 -20.58 -2.90 27.72
CA LEU A 20 -19.53 -1.90 27.55
C LEU A 20 -18.50 -2.33 26.50
N LEU A 21 -18.07 -3.59 26.52
CA LEU A 21 -17.14 -4.14 25.53
C LEU A 21 -17.77 -4.13 24.13
N GLY A 22 -19.05 -4.48 24.00
CA GLY A 22 -19.79 -4.42 22.74
C GLY A 22 -19.87 -3.00 22.17
N VAL A 23 -20.24 -2.02 23.01
CA VAL A 23 -20.29 -0.60 22.61
C VAL A 23 -18.90 -0.10 22.20
N THR A 24 -17.86 -0.47 22.95
CA THR A 24 -16.48 -0.07 22.63
C THR A 24 -16.03 -0.67 21.31
N ALA A 25 -16.32 -1.96 21.06
CA ALA A 25 -16.01 -2.61 19.79
C ALA A 25 -16.73 -1.93 18.62
N LEU A 26 -18.02 -1.65 18.76
CA LEU A 26 -18.79 -0.94 17.72
C LEU A 26 -18.25 0.47 17.46
N PHE A 27 -17.89 1.20 18.52
CA PHE A 27 -17.27 2.52 18.39
C PHE A 27 -15.94 2.45 17.64
N VAL A 28 -15.08 1.47 17.95
CA VAL A 28 -13.80 1.27 17.24
C VAL A 28 -14.02 0.91 15.78
N ILE A 29 -14.98 0.03 15.48
CA ILE A 29 -15.31 -0.36 14.10
C ILE A 29 -15.83 0.84 13.30
N ASP A 30 -16.77 1.62 13.83
CA ASP A 30 -17.27 2.84 13.17
C ASP A 30 -16.14 3.84 12.91
N ARG A 31 -15.24 4.02 13.88
CA ARG A 31 -14.06 4.90 13.73
C ARG A 31 -13.11 4.39 12.63
N ALA A 32 -12.90 3.08 12.55
CA ALA A 32 -12.06 2.46 11.54
C ALA A 32 -12.68 2.60 10.13
N ASP A 33 -13.98 2.37 9.98
CA ASP A 33 -14.66 2.52 8.69
C ASP A 33 -14.70 3.98 8.23
N ARG A 34 -14.93 4.94 9.15
CA ARG A 34 -14.82 6.37 8.82
C ARG A 34 -13.40 6.79 8.43
N SER A 35 -12.37 6.10 8.93
CA SER A 35 -10.98 6.37 8.56
C SER A 35 -10.63 5.89 7.14
N ARG A 36 -11.41 4.94 6.59
CA ARG A 36 -11.27 4.48 5.20
C ARG A 36 -11.87 5.51 4.25
N GLN A 37 -11.16 6.62 4.05
CA GLN A 37 -11.51 7.58 3.02
C GLN A 37 -11.20 6.97 1.65
N THR A 38 -12.22 6.80 0.81
CA THR A 38 -12.00 6.56 -0.62
C THR A 38 -11.35 7.81 -1.19
N LEU A 39 -10.12 7.67 -1.69
CA LEU A 39 -9.44 8.79 -2.33
C LEU A 39 -10.26 9.24 -3.54
N PRO A 40 -10.43 10.56 -3.76
CA PRO A 40 -11.10 11.05 -4.95
C PRO A 40 -10.31 10.64 -6.18
N VAL A 41 -11.01 10.20 -7.22
CA VAL A 41 -10.41 10.02 -8.55
C VAL A 41 -10.23 11.41 -9.13
N ILE A 42 -8.96 11.82 -9.31
CA ILE A 42 -8.62 13.13 -9.88
C ILE A 42 -8.84 13.11 -11.39
N ASP A 43 -8.16 12.19 -12.08
CA ASP A 43 -8.25 12.01 -13.53
C ASP A 43 -7.89 10.56 -13.92
N PRO A 44 -8.41 10.06 -15.06
CA PRO A 44 -7.97 8.79 -15.62
C PRO A 44 -6.54 8.91 -16.14
N VAL A 45 -5.76 7.82 -15.99
CA VAL A 45 -4.41 7.75 -16.55
C VAL A 45 -4.51 7.75 -18.08
N PRO A 46 -3.79 8.64 -18.80
CA PRO A 46 -3.82 8.68 -20.25
C PRO A 46 -3.18 7.42 -20.85
N ALA A 47 -3.50 7.12 -22.11
CA ALA A 47 -2.81 6.05 -22.84
C ALA A 47 -1.32 6.39 -23.00
N PHE A 48 -0.45 5.40 -22.79
CA PHE A 48 0.99 5.52 -22.96
C PHE A 48 1.60 4.19 -23.41
N GLN A 49 2.80 4.29 -23.96
CA GLN A 49 3.64 3.16 -24.28
C GLN A 49 5.11 3.55 -24.04
N PHE A 50 5.79 2.74 -23.25
CA PHE A 50 7.19 2.88 -22.85
C PHE A 50 7.96 1.61 -23.18
N THR A 51 9.26 1.64 -22.88
CA THR A 51 10.15 0.49 -22.97
C THR A 51 10.70 0.20 -21.58
N GLU A 52 10.51 -1.02 -21.10
CA GLU A 52 11.06 -1.47 -19.82
C GLU A 52 12.58 -1.68 -19.95
N ARG A 53 13.33 -1.64 -18.84
CA ARG A 53 14.80 -1.83 -18.81
C ARG A 53 15.28 -3.14 -19.48
N ASN A 54 14.42 -4.15 -19.63
CA ASN A 54 14.71 -5.40 -20.33
C ASN A 54 14.53 -5.31 -21.86
N GLY A 55 14.03 -4.18 -22.38
CA GLY A 55 13.78 -3.94 -23.80
C GLY A 55 12.36 -4.24 -24.27
N GLU A 56 11.50 -4.78 -23.41
CA GLU A 56 10.11 -5.12 -23.75
C GLU A 56 9.22 -3.86 -23.76
N PRO A 57 8.19 -3.82 -24.62
CA PRO A 57 7.18 -2.77 -24.57
C PRO A 57 6.36 -2.89 -23.27
N PHE A 58 6.01 -1.75 -22.68
CA PHE A 58 5.17 -1.67 -21.49
C PHE A 58 4.22 -0.47 -21.57
N GLY A 59 2.93 -0.68 -21.34
CA GLY A 59 1.89 0.34 -21.54
C GLY A 59 0.77 0.28 -20.51
N LEU A 60 -0.27 1.07 -20.76
CA LEU A 60 -1.42 1.17 -19.85
C LEU A 60 -2.13 -0.18 -19.63
N ASP A 61 -2.20 -1.02 -20.68
CA ASP A 61 -2.88 -2.32 -20.60
C ASP A 61 -2.18 -3.30 -19.64
N ASP A 62 -0.88 -3.14 -19.40
CA ASP A 62 -0.11 -3.95 -18.46
C ASP A 62 -0.48 -3.70 -16.98
N PHE A 63 -1.29 -2.66 -16.71
CA PHE A 63 -1.87 -2.36 -15.40
C PHE A 63 -3.17 -3.11 -15.12
N ALA A 64 -3.81 -3.67 -16.14
CA ALA A 64 -5.12 -4.28 -16.00
C ALA A 64 -5.08 -5.46 -15.00
N GLY A 65 -6.01 -5.47 -14.05
CA GLY A 65 -6.18 -6.56 -13.08
C GLY A 65 -5.12 -6.65 -11.98
N LYS A 66 -4.23 -5.65 -11.85
CA LYS A 66 -3.16 -5.62 -10.84
C LYS A 66 -3.26 -4.39 -9.93
N ILE A 67 -2.90 -4.56 -8.67
CA ILE A 67 -2.61 -3.48 -7.75
C ILE A 67 -1.21 -2.96 -8.09
N SER A 68 -1.14 -1.76 -8.65
CA SER A 68 0.11 -1.19 -9.16
C SER A 68 0.62 -0.11 -8.22
N LEU A 69 1.82 -0.31 -7.67
CA LEU A 69 2.55 0.70 -6.91
C LEU A 69 3.49 1.42 -7.87
N VAL A 70 3.27 2.71 -8.05
CA VAL A 70 4.00 3.53 -9.04
C VAL A 70 4.77 4.62 -8.34
N ASP A 71 6.04 4.81 -8.71
CA ASP A 71 6.80 6.01 -8.40
C ASP A 71 7.44 6.62 -9.65
N PHE A 72 7.77 7.91 -9.54
CA PHE A 72 8.45 8.67 -10.57
C PHE A 72 9.85 9.01 -10.08
N ILE A 73 10.86 8.64 -10.85
CA ILE A 73 12.27 8.72 -10.44
C ILE A 73 13.12 9.35 -11.52
N PHE A 74 14.34 9.71 -11.15
CA PHE A 74 15.45 9.80 -12.10
C PHE A 74 16.71 9.35 -11.37
N THR A 75 17.58 8.60 -12.04
CA THR A 75 18.58 7.78 -11.33
C THR A 75 19.68 8.59 -10.64
N ASN A 76 19.92 9.83 -11.08
CA ASN A 76 20.94 10.72 -10.53
C ASN A 76 20.39 11.71 -9.48
N CYS A 77 19.23 11.46 -8.91
CA CYS A 77 18.62 12.34 -7.92
C CYS A 77 19.34 12.30 -6.56
N GLN A 78 19.71 13.48 -6.05
CA GLN A 78 20.31 13.64 -4.70
C GLN A 78 19.27 14.00 -3.62
N GLY A 79 17.99 14.09 -4.00
CA GLY A 79 16.89 14.48 -3.12
C GLY A 79 16.14 13.29 -2.54
N PRO A 80 14.80 13.22 -2.67
CA PRO A 80 13.99 12.18 -2.02
C PRO A 80 14.05 10.80 -2.68
N CYS A 81 14.46 10.70 -3.94
CA CYS A 81 14.38 9.46 -4.71
C CYS A 81 15.11 8.25 -4.09
N PRO A 82 16.32 8.38 -3.48
CA PRO A 82 16.95 7.25 -2.80
C PRO A 82 16.09 6.65 -1.68
N VAL A 83 15.36 7.50 -0.94
CA VAL A 83 14.44 7.05 0.11
C VAL A 83 13.20 6.40 -0.49
N MET A 84 12.65 6.99 -1.56
CA MET A 84 11.49 6.42 -2.28
C MET A 84 11.80 5.05 -2.86
N GLY A 85 12.94 4.91 -3.55
CA GLY A 85 13.40 3.64 -4.13
C GLY A 85 13.65 2.57 -3.06
N ALA A 86 14.24 2.95 -1.92
CA ALA A 86 14.41 2.04 -0.79
C ALA A 86 13.07 1.56 -0.21
N ASN A 87 12.08 2.46 -0.09
CA ASN A 87 10.73 2.10 0.37
C ASN A 87 10.03 1.17 -0.64
N MET A 88 10.14 1.45 -1.94
CA MET A 88 9.61 0.58 -3.00
C MET A 88 10.27 -0.80 -2.95
N ALA A 89 11.59 -0.89 -2.81
CA ALA A 89 12.32 -2.15 -2.70
C ALA A 89 11.92 -2.95 -1.45
N MET A 90 11.69 -2.27 -0.33
CA MET A 90 11.18 -2.91 0.89
C MET A 90 9.80 -3.54 0.64
N LEU A 91 8.87 -2.77 0.06
CA LEU A 91 7.52 -3.27 -0.26
C LEU A 91 7.58 -4.40 -1.29
N TYR A 92 8.42 -4.29 -2.31
CA TYR A 92 8.63 -5.35 -3.29
C TYR A 92 8.95 -6.68 -2.62
N ARG A 93 9.89 -6.71 -1.67
CA ARG A 93 10.26 -7.94 -0.95
C ARG A 93 9.09 -8.57 -0.17
N PHE A 94 8.15 -7.76 0.32
CA PHE A 94 6.96 -8.28 0.99
C PHE A 94 5.94 -8.90 0.02
N TYR A 95 5.91 -8.44 -1.24
CA TYR A 95 4.86 -8.76 -2.20
C TYR A 95 5.35 -9.43 -3.49
N GLU A 96 6.64 -9.73 -3.64
CA GLU A 96 7.23 -10.31 -4.87
C GLU A 96 6.60 -11.65 -5.28
N HIS A 97 6.03 -12.39 -4.32
CA HIS A 97 5.31 -13.65 -4.55
C HIS A 97 3.80 -13.46 -4.74
N SER A 98 3.30 -12.21 -4.76
CA SER A 98 1.89 -11.88 -4.93
C SER A 98 1.60 -11.54 -6.40
N PRO A 99 0.93 -12.42 -7.17
CA PRO A 99 0.69 -12.19 -8.59
C PRO A 99 -0.27 -11.02 -8.87
N SER A 100 -1.00 -10.56 -7.86
CA SER A 100 -1.92 -9.42 -7.97
C SER A 100 -1.26 -8.07 -7.71
N VAL A 101 0.02 -8.03 -7.31
CA VAL A 101 0.73 -6.78 -6.98
C VAL A 101 1.88 -6.59 -7.97
N GLN A 102 2.05 -5.37 -8.46
CA GLN A 102 3.20 -5.00 -9.27
C GLN A 102 3.79 -3.65 -8.86
N PHE A 103 5.07 -3.49 -9.17
CA PHE A 103 5.87 -2.31 -8.85
C PHE A 103 6.41 -1.72 -10.15
N VAL A 104 6.20 -0.43 -10.36
CA VAL A 104 6.59 0.26 -11.59
C VAL A 104 7.27 1.58 -11.23
N SER A 105 8.54 1.71 -11.58
CA SER A 105 9.29 2.97 -11.46
C SER A 105 9.44 3.62 -12.82
N ILE A 106 8.89 4.82 -12.99
CA ILE A 106 8.88 5.55 -14.25
C ILE A 106 9.96 6.65 -14.19
N SER A 107 10.90 6.65 -15.15
CA SER A 107 11.88 7.72 -15.25
C SER A 107 11.25 9.01 -15.78
N VAL A 108 11.63 10.14 -15.17
CA VAL A 108 11.32 11.50 -15.66
C VAL A 108 12.52 12.19 -16.33
N ASP A 109 13.68 11.52 -16.42
CA ASP A 109 14.90 11.98 -17.11
C ASP A 109 15.38 10.97 -18.17
N PRO A 110 14.56 10.66 -19.20
CA PRO A 110 14.88 9.63 -20.20
C PRO A 110 16.12 9.97 -21.06
N ALA A 111 16.56 11.23 -21.06
CA ALA A 111 17.79 11.64 -21.75
C ALA A 111 19.06 11.07 -21.09
N ARG A 112 19.00 10.78 -19.78
CA ARG A 112 20.12 10.22 -19.00
C ARG A 112 19.85 8.79 -18.54
N ASP A 113 18.60 8.46 -18.26
CA ASP A 113 18.17 7.16 -17.77
C ASP A 113 17.96 6.17 -18.92
N SER A 114 19.05 5.79 -19.57
CA SER A 114 19.03 4.69 -20.56
C SER A 114 18.60 3.36 -19.93
N LEU A 115 18.17 2.39 -20.74
CA LEU A 115 17.76 1.06 -20.27
C LEU A 115 18.82 0.40 -19.38
N ASN A 116 20.10 0.51 -19.75
CA ASN A 116 21.22 -0.01 -18.96
C ASN A 116 21.36 0.68 -17.60
N VAL A 117 21.14 2.00 -17.54
CA VAL A 117 21.19 2.79 -16.30
C VAL A 117 20.02 2.41 -15.39
N LEU A 118 18.82 2.25 -15.94
CA LEU A 118 17.65 1.75 -15.21
C LEU A 118 17.83 0.33 -14.69
N GLN A 119 18.48 -0.54 -15.48
CA GLN A 119 18.81 -1.88 -15.03
C GLN A 119 19.84 -1.88 -13.88
N ALA A 120 20.85 -1.01 -13.94
CA ALA A 120 21.81 -0.84 -12.85
C ALA A 120 21.14 -0.27 -11.60
N TYR A 121 20.23 0.68 -11.75
CA TYR A 121 19.45 1.26 -10.66
C TYR A 121 18.61 0.19 -9.94
N ALA A 122 17.85 -0.62 -10.69
CA ALA A 122 17.07 -1.73 -10.13
C ALA A 122 17.97 -2.74 -9.38
N ARG A 123 19.11 -3.13 -9.96
CA ARG A 123 20.09 -4.01 -9.29
C ARG A 123 20.63 -3.42 -7.99
N SER A 124 20.84 -2.10 -7.93
CA SER A 124 21.30 -1.41 -6.72
C SER A 124 20.28 -1.48 -5.57
N LEU A 125 18.99 -1.61 -5.90
CA LEU A 125 17.90 -1.80 -4.96
C LEU A 125 17.64 -3.30 -4.64
N GLY A 126 18.29 -4.21 -5.38
CA GLY A 126 18.14 -5.65 -5.23
C GLY A 126 16.87 -6.22 -5.85
N VAL A 127 16.41 -5.63 -6.97
CA VAL A 127 15.21 -6.02 -7.76
C VAL A 127 15.50 -6.09 -9.27
#